data_AF-A0A6B0ZTV5-F1
#
_entry.id   AF-A0A6B0ZTV5-F1
#
_cell.length_a   1.000
_cell.length_b   1.000
_cell.length_c   1.000
_cell.angle_alpha   90.00
_cell.angle_beta   90.00
_cell.angle_gamma   90.00
#
_symmetry.space_group_name_H-M   'P 1'
#
loop_
_entity.id
_entity.type
_entity.pdbx_description
1 polymer ?
#
loop_
_entity_poly.entity_id
_entity_poly.type
_entity_poly.pdbx_seq_one_letter_code
_entity_poly.pdbx_strand_id
1 'polypeptide(L)'
;MKAPSAERSQDLHHQVEIWAKAARQQACIERLEDSDDFYASVPGARGAWACGPTPEDAEAELESALVDWVLLKLELGADDIPEMGGIRLTADL
;
A
#
# COMPACT_ATOMS: atom_id res chain seq x y z
N MET A 1 27.56 -10.04 -11.48
CA MET A 1 27.42 -8.65 -11.01
C MET A 1 26.12 -8.15 -11.59
N LYS A 2 25.07 -7.90 -10.78
CA LYS A 2 23.85 -7.28 -11.29
C LYS A 2 24.17 -5.82 -11.64
N ALA A 3 23.45 -5.27 -12.62
CA ALA A 3 23.60 -3.85 -12.96
C ALA A 3 23.05 -3.00 -11.79
N PRO A 4 23.68 -1.87 -11.43
CA PRO A 4 23.29 -1.03 -10.29
C PRO A 4 21.81 -0.60 -10.29
N SER A 5 21.20 -0.44 -11.47
CA SER A 5 19.77 -0.12 -11.60
C SER A 5 18.85 -1.26 -11.16
N ALA A 6 19.22 -2.52 -11.41
CA ALA A 6 18.37 -3.67 -11.08
C ALA A 6 18.34 -3.98 -9.59
N GLU A 7 19.44 -3.67 -8.89
CA GLU A 7 19.54 -3.76 -7.42
C GLU A 7 18.69 -2.65 -6.78
N ARG A 8 18.80 -1.41 -7.25
CA ARG A 8 17.95 -0.28 -6.80
C ARG A 8 16.45 -0.57 -6.95
N SER A 9 16.02 -1.14 -8.08
CA SER A 9 14.60 -1.47 -8.30
C SER A 9 14.09 -2.55 -7.35
N GLN A 10 14.94 -3.54 -7.00
CA GLN A 10 14.57 -4.58 -6.04
C GLN A 10 14.47 -4.05 -4.62
N ASP A 11 15.43 -3.20 -4.23
CA ASP A 11 15.43 -2.56 -2.91
C ASP A 11 14.19 -1.68 -2.72
N LEU A 12 13.81 -0.92 -3.76
CA LEU A 12 12.58 -0.11 -3.72
C LEU A 12 11.33 -0.97 -3.54
N HIS A 13 11.18 -2.04 -4.34
CA HIS A 13 10.02 -2.92 -4.23
C HIS A 13 9.89 -3.52 -2.83
N HIS A 14 11.01 -3.97 -2.26
CA HIS A 14 11.03 -4.47 -0.90
C HIS A 14 10.63 -3.40 0.13
N GLN A 15 11.10 -2.17 -0.03
CA GLN A 15 10.74 -1.07 0.86
C GLN A 15 9.25 -0.72 0.79
N VAL A 16 8.65 -0.80 -0.40
CA VAL A 16 7.21 -0.61 -0.62
C VAL A 16 6.40 -1.72 0.06
N GLU A 17 6.81 -2.99 -0.05
CA GLU A 17 6.14 -4.10 0.65
C GLU A 17 6.16 -3.93 2.18
N ILE A 18 7.31 -3.49 2.74
CA ILE A 18 7.40 -3.21 4.19
C ILE A 18 6.50 -2.03 4.56
N TRP A 19 6.46 -0.99 3.73
CA TRP A 19 5.57 0.16 3.95
C TRP A 19 4.10 -0.26 3.92
N ALA A 20 3.69 -1.09 2.95
CA ALA A 20 2.31 -1.57 2.82
C ALA A 20 1.89 -2.40 4.04
N LYS A 21 2.78 -3.27 4.54
CA LYS A 21 2.55 -4.01 5.79
C LYS A 21 2.38 -3.09 7.00
N ALA A 22 3.17 -2.03 7.10
CA ALA A 22 3.04 -1.04 8.18
C ALA A 22 1.75 -0.21 8.07
N ALA A 23 1.34 0.13 6.84
CA ALA A 23 0.09 0.84 6.57
C ALA A 23 -1.13 -0.04 6.91
N ARG A 24 -1.11 -1.33 6.54
CA ARG A 24 -2.17 -2.31 6.84
C ARG A 24 -2.48 -2.43 8.34
N GLN A 25 -1.49 -2.27 9.21
CA GLN A 25 -1.71 -2.27 10.67
C GLN A 25 -2.62 -1.14 11.16
N GLN A 26 -2.87 -0.12 10.34
CA GLN A 26 -3.76 1.00 10.60
C GLN A 26 -5.07 0.90 9.81
N ALA A 27 -5.38 -0.27 9.24
CA ALA A 27 -6.56 -0.46 8.43
C ALA A 27 -7.86 -0.22 9.22
N CYS A 28 -8.78 0.48 8.60
CA CYS A 28 -10.17 0.56 9.00
C CYS A 28 -10.97 -0.43 8.14
N ILE A 29 -11.68 -1.34 8.79
CA ILE A 29 -12.49 -2.37 8.14
C ILE A 29 -13.95 -2.17 8.54
N GLU A 30 -14.83 -2.12 7.55
CA GLU A 30 -16.25 -1.86 7.72
C GLU A 30 -17.06 -2.87 6.89
N ARG A 31 -18.19 -3.36 7.41
CA ARG A 31 -19.12 -4.17 6.61
C ARG A 31 -19.90 -3.25 5.69
N LEU A 32 -20.01 -3.59 4.40
CA LEU A 32 -20.81 -2.83 3.46
C LEU A 32 -22.30 -3.07 3.70
N GLU A 33 -23.12 -2.03 3.57
CA GLU A 33 -24.58 -2.13 3.79
C GLU A 33 -25.30 -2.89 2.65
N ASP A 34 -24.78 -2.75 1.42
CA ASP A 34 -25.39 -3.29 0.20
C ASP A 34 -24.76 -4.62 -0.26
N SER A 35 -23.82 -5.20 0.50
CA SER A 35 -23.20 -6.49 0.20
C SER A 35 -22.79 -7.26 1.46
N ASP A 36 -22.48 -8.54 1.30
CA ASP A 36 -21.91 -9.35 2.39
C ASP A 36 -20.38 -9.16 2.55
N ASP A 37 -19.79 -8.26 1.77
CA ASP A 37 -18.36 -8.00 1.79
C ASP A 37 -17.98 -6.93 2.84
N PHE A 38 -16.70 -6.93 3.19
CA PHE A 38 -16.04 -5.95 4.02
C PHE A 38 -15.21 -5.01 3.14
N TYR A 39 -15.29 -3.72 3.41
CA TYR A 39 -14.44 -2.68 2.87
C TYR A 39 -13.27 -2.43 3.81
N ALA A 40 -12.06 -2.35 3.27
CA ALA A 40 -10.84 -2.04 4.01
C ALA A 40 -10.13 -0.83 3.40
N SER A 41 -9.66 0.08 4.24
CA SER A 41 -8.91 1.28 3.84
C SER A 41 -7.89 1.69 4.89
N VAL A 42 -6.92 2.54 4.53
CA VAL A 42 -5.97 3.12 5.49
C VAL A 42 -6.11 4.64 5.51
N PRO A 43 -6.26 5.28 6.68
CA PRO A 43 -6.22 6.73 6.80
C PRO A 43 -4.94 7.32 6.18
N GLY A 44 -5.10 8.36 5.35
CA GLY A 44 -3.98 9.01 4.65
C GLY A 44 -3.61 8.40 3.30
N ALA A 45 -3.89 7.12 3.05
CA ALA A 45 -3.68 6.48 1.74
C ALA A 45 -4.93 6.60 0.85
N ARG A 46 -5.40 7.83 0.61
CA ARG A 46 -6.65 8.06 -0.12
C ARG A 46 -6.56 7.50 -1.54
N GLY A 47 -7.48 6.59 -1.86
CA GLY A 47 -7.54 5.90 -3.15
C GLY A 47 -7.00 4.47 -3.12
N ALA A 48 -6.28 4.08 -2.06
CA ALA A 48 -5.99 2.68 -1.77
C ALA A 48 -7.09 2.10 -0.86
N TRP A 49 -7.82 1.12 -1.37
CA TRP A 49 -8.84 0.40 -0.65
C TRP A 49 -9.04 -0.98 -1.30
N ALA A 50 -9.63 -1.90 -0.56
CA ALA A 50 -10.01 -3.20 -1.08
C ALA A 50 -11.31 -3.69 -0.44
N CYS A 51 -11.91 -4.71 -1.05
CA CYS A 51 -13.04 -5.42 -0.47
C CYS A 51 -12.77 -6.92 -0.44
N GLY A 52 -13.39 -7.62 0.50
CA GLY A 52 -13.31 -9.08 0.59
C GLY A 52 -14.49 -9.67 1.37
N PRO A 53 -14.81 -10.96 1.19
CA PRO A 53 -15.96 -11.59 1.84
C PRO A 53 -15.78 -11.76 3.36
N THR A 54 -14.55 -11.61 3.85
CA THR A 54 -14.20 -11.57 5.28
C THR A 54 -13.33 -10.36 5.58
N PRO A 55 -13.25 -9.91 6.85
CA PRO A 55 -12.29 -8.87 7.25
C PRO A 55 -10.85 -9.21 6.86
N GLU A 56 -10.45 -10.47 7.05
CA GLU A 56 -9.10 -10.95 6.75
C GLU A 56 -8.79 -10.90 5.24
N ASP A 57 -9.76 -11.27 4.39
CA ASP A 57 -9.61 -11.19 2.94
C ASP A 57 -9.52 -9.73 2.48
N ALA A 58 -10.37 -8.84 3.02
CA ALA A 58 -10.33 -7.42 2.70
C ALA A 58 -9.01 -6.78 3.14
N GLU A 59 -8.48 -7.17 4.30
CA GLU A 59 -7.19 -6.70 4.81
C GLU A 59 -6.01 -7.21 3.97
N ALA A 60 -6.06 -8.47 3.50
CA ALA A 60 -5.03 -9.04 2.64
C ALA A 60 -5.00 -8.38 1.25
N GLU A 61 -6.17 -8.17 0.64
CA GLU A 61 -6.28 -7.46 -0.64
C GLU A 61 -5.88 -5.99 -0.51
N LEU A 62 -6.15 -5.36 0.63
CA LEU A 62 -5.70 -3.99 0.92
C LEU A 62 -4.16 -3.89 0.92
N GLU A 63 -3.44 -4.90 1.42
CA GLU A 63 -1.96 -4.91 1.39
C GLU A 63 -1.44 -4.82 -0.05
N SER A 64 -1.99 -5.65 -0.94
CA SER A 64 -1.65 -5.65 -2.37
C SER A 64 -2.01 -4.31 -3.03
N ALA A 65 -3.20 -3.78 -2.76
CA ALA A 65 -3.64 -2.49 -3.29
C ALA A 65 -2.74 -1.32 -2.83
N LEU A 66 -2.22 -1.38 -1.60
CA LEU A 66 -1.27 -0.39 -1.08
C LEU A 66 0.07 -0.43 -1.81
N VAL A 67 0.58 -1.61 -2.15
CA VAL A 67 1.82 -1.76 -2.95
C VAL A 67 1.66 -1.08 -4.31
N ASP A 68 0.59 -1.42 -5.04
CA ASP A 68 0.33 -0.86 -6.36
C ASP A 68 0.10 0.66 -6.30
N TRP A 69 -0.64 1.13 -5.29
CA TRP A 69 -0.90 2.56 -5.09
C TRP A 69 0.40 3.34 -4.86
N VAL A 70 1.31 2.83 -4.04
CA VAL A 70 2.62 3.46 -3.79
C VAL A 70 3.49 3.46 -5.04
N LEU A 71 3.59 2.33 -5.75
CA LEU A 71 4.39 2.25 -6.97
C LEU A 71 3.91 3.27 -8.01
N LEU A 72 2.59 3.37 -8.22
CA LEU A 72 2.01 4.37 -9.11
C LEU A 72 2.32 5.80 -8.66
N LYS A 73 2.20 6.09 -7.36
CA LYS A 73 2.51 7.42 -6.80
C LYS A 73 3.98 7.79 -7.03
N LEU A 74 4.90 6.85 -6.85
CA LEU A 74 6.32 7.05 -7.09
C LEU A 74 6.61 7.29 -8.58
N GLU A 75 5.99 6.54 -9.49
CA GLU A 75 6.10 6.75 -10.94
C GLU A 75 5.59 8.13 -11.38
N LEU A 76 4.53 8.62 -10.72
CA LEU A 76 3.95 9.94 -10.98
C LEU A 76 4.69 11.09 -10.29
N GLY A 77 5.73 10.80 -9.48
CA GLY A 77 6.47 11.83 -8.75
C GLY A 77 5.64 12.51 -7.65
N ALA A 78 4.66 11.81 -7.09
CA ALA A 78 3.80 12.35 -6.04
C ALA A 78 4.54 12.48 -4.69
N ASP A 79 4.26 13.56 -3.96
CA ASP A 79 4.89 13.91 -2.69
C ASP A 79 3.99 13.68 -1.46
N ASP A 80 2.80 13.11 -1.69
CA ASP A 80 1.75 12.92 -0.67
C ASP A 80 1.68 11.49 -0.11
N ILE A 81 2.71 10.66 -0.34
CA ILE A 81 2.79 9.32 0.28
C ILE A 81 3.01 9.49 1.79
N PRO A 82 2.07 9.04 2.65
CA PRO A 82 2.21 9.21 4.07
C PRO A 82 3.33 8.35 4.64
N GLU A 83 3.96 8.81 5.72
CA GLU A 83 4.91 7.99 6.47
C GLU A 83 4.14 6.93 7.27
N MET A 84 4.49 5.65 7.09
CA MET A 84 3.83 4.53 7.75
C MET A 84 4.88 3.68 8.47
N GLY A 85 4.69 3.43 9.77
CA GLY A 85 5.64 2.65 10.58
C GLY A 85 7.07 3.21 10.60
N GLY A 86 7.23 4.54 10.46
CA GLY A 86 8.54 5.20 10.36
C GLY A 86 9.22 5.07 8.99
N ILE A 87 8.51 4.55 7.99
CA ILE A 87 9.01 4.38 6.62
C ILE A 87 8.51 5.54 5.79
N ARG A 88 9.45 6.35 5.29
CA ARG A 88 9.21 7.43 4.34
C ARG A 88 9.63 6.97 2.95
N LEU A 89 8.73 7.09 1.99
CA LEU A 89 8.98 6.84 0.59
C LEU A 89 8.90 8.16 -0.17
N THR A 90 9.89 8.43 -1.01
CA THR A 90 9.94 9.62 -1.84
C THR A 90 10.32 9.22 -3.26
N ALA A 91 9.72 9.90 -4.24
CA ALA A 91 10.13 9.80 -5.62
C ALA A 91 11.42 10.63 -5.81
N ASP A 92 12.54 10.14 -5.27
CA ASP A 92 13.86 10.70 -5.57
C ASP A 92 14.30 10.18 -6.95
N LEU A 93 13.62 10.67 -8.00
CA LEU A 93 13.97 10.44 -9.41
C LEU A 93 15.01 11.45 -9.88
#